data_AF-A0A7V8Y5U0-F1
#
_entry.id   AF-A0A7V8Y5U0-F1
#
_cell.length_a   1.000
_cell.length_b   1.000
_cell.length_c   1.000
_cell.angle_alpha   90.00
_cell.angle_beta   90.00
_cell.angle_gamma   90.00
#
_symmetry.space_group_name_H-M   'P 1'
#
loop_
_entity.id
_entity.type
_entity.pdbx_description
1 polymer ?
#
loop_
_entity_poly.entity_id
_entity_poly.type
_entity_poly.pdbx_seq_one_letter_code
_entity_poly.pdbx_strand_id
1 'polypeptide(L)'
;MTGPDPFGTAALRASVLASWADSPTRFREDANAEEDLLLGGYGDRWLVELAQNAADAAGRAGVPGRLWVRLDGSELRVANTGAPLDAEGVTALAALRASAKRDSEVEVVGRFGVGFAAVLPVSAEPSIVSRGGGVAFSASRTATEVAALAGPSAELARREGQLPVLRLVWPTPAGETPPEGYDTEVRLPLRPEVDGERLLSDALASAADLLLALPALIEVRIGSTCLARRDDADGTVLIDGGPQGSQRWLLVRSSGVHAAAVLAGTAVEQRDRTEWTVSWALPLAGDDPVDREPAPLVGEVLHAPTPSNERLSLPARLFAAMPMEPSRRRFRPGPLADAVLAAAGEAYVSLLRSLPAERRRALIPAPGFPASELDGLLREAVAIALRDAKWLPAAGGGELAPSDAVLLDLPGAELPELLADVVPGLLADGAGAPTSLVALGVQRLGASELTERLAGLERPPAWWREVYQALAPAADVVPGLTEELAALPVPLVDGRVVTGPASAVFADDAPESRNSPVGNAQLAGAERATRGRVLGGLGLPGLRVVHPDAMH
;
A
#
# COMPACT_ATOMS: atom_id res chain seq x y z
N MET A 1 -29.28 -34.38 31.21
CA MET A 1 -29.94 -34.53 29.88
C MET A 1 -29.06 -33.82 28.88
N THR A 2 -28.43 -34.56 27.97
CA THR A 2 -27.69 -33.99 26.84
C THR A 2 -28.69 -33.18 26.00
N GLY A 3 -28.43 -31.88 25.81
CA GLY A 3 -29.23 -31.04 24.93
C GLY A 3 -29.17 -31.52 23.47
N PRO A 4 -29.89 -30.86 22.54
CA PRO A 4 -29.73 -31.12 21.12
C PRO A 4 -28.24 -30.98 20.72
N ASP A 5 -27.73 -31.90 19.88
CA ASP A 5 -26.39 -31.86 19.27
C ASP A 5 -26.53 -31.42 17.80
N PRO A 6 -26.81 -30.12 17.54
CA PRO A 6 -27.12 -29.62 16.19
C PRO A 6 -25.94 -29.73 15.23
N PHE A 7 -24.73 -29.94 15.75
CA PHE A 7 -23.51 -30.02 14.96
C PHE A 7 -23.01 -31.46 14.76
N GLY A 8 -23.71 -32.47 15.28
CA GLY A 8 -23.30 -33.86 15.17
C GLY A 8 -21.93 -34.16 15.81
N THR A 9 -21.59 -33.44 16.88
CA THR A 9 -20.30 -33.54 17.56
C THR A 9 -19.99 -34.95 18.05
N ALA A 10 -21.01 -35.71 18.46
CA ALA A 10 -20.84 -37.10 18.89
C ALA A 10 -20.39 -38.01 17.74
N ALA A 11 -20.99 -37.85 16.55
CA ALA A 11 -20.63 -38.64 15.36
C ALA A 11 -19.22 -38.29 14.85
N LEU A 12 -18.88 -36.99 14.82
CA LEU A 12 -17.53 -36.52 14.46
C LEU A 12 -16.48 -37.11 15.41
N ARG A 13 -16.70 -36.99 16.72
CA ARG A 13 -15.78 -37.52 17.74
C ARG A 13 -15.61 -39.04 17.64
N ALA A 14 -16.71 -39.78 17.48
CA ALA A 14 -16.68 -41.24 17.32
C ALA A 14 -15.88 -41.67 16.08
N SER A 15 -16.04 -40.97 14.95
CA SER A 15 -15.30 -41.25 13.72
C SER A 15 -13.79 -41.06 13.88
N VAL A 16 -13.36 -40.01 14.59
CA VAL A 16 -11.93 -39.75 14.84
C VAL A 16 -11.35 -40.81 15.77
N LEU A 17 -12.04 -41.13 16.86
CA LEU A 17 -11.61 -42.16 17.82
C LEU A 17 -11.50 -43.54 17.16
N ALA A 18 -12.46 -43.93 16.32
CA ALA A 18 -12.39 -45.16 15.54
C ALA A 18 -11.15 -45.18 14.64
N SER A 19 -10.88 -44.08 13.93
CA SER A 19 -9.68 -43.97 13.09
C SER A 19 -8.37 -44.08 13.87
N TRP A 20 -8.29 -43.51 15.07
CA TRP A 20 -7.10 -43.61 15.92
C TRP A 20 -6.94 -45.00 16.54
N ALA A 21 -8.05 -45.65 16.91
CA ALA A 21 -8.05 -47.01 17.43
C ALA A 21 -7.57 -48.01 16.35
N ASP A 22 -8.06 -47.86 15.12
CA ASP A 22 -7.69 -48.72 13.99
C ASP A 22 -6.24 -48.48 13.52
N SER A 23 -5.74 -47.24 13.64
CA SER A 23 -4.39 -46.87 13.22
C SER A 23 -3.75 -45.85 14.16
N PRO A 24 -2.85 -46.27 15.07
CA PRO A 24 -2.10 -45.36 15.93
C PRO A 24 -1.23 -44.37 15.15
N THR A 25 -0.86 -44.70 13.91
CA THR A 25 -0.16 -43.79 13.01
C THR A 25 -1.00 -42.56 12.66
N ARG A 26 -2.33 -42.69 12.52
CA ARG A 26 -3.22 -41.54 12.29
C ARG A 26 -3.26 -40.58 13.47
N PHE A 27 -3.28 -41.09 14.69
CA PHE A 27 -3.16 -40.27 15.89
C PHE A 27 -1.84 -39.47 15.86
N ARG A 28 -0.73 -40.13 15.54
CA ARG A 28 0.58 -39.48 15.43
C ARG A 28 0.62 -38.41 14.34
N GLU A 29 0.01 -38.67 13.18
CA GLU A 29 -0.08 -37.70 12.08
C GLU A 29 -0.88 -36.47 12.47
N ASP A 30 -2.04 -36.65 13.11
CA ASP A 30 -2.85 -35.54 13.62
C ASP A 30 -2.09 -34.73 14.68
N ALA A 31 -1.40 -35.41 15.61
CA ALA A 31 -0.59 -34.76 16.64
C ALA A 31 0.56 -33.94 16.04
N ASN A 32 1.31 -34.51 15.09
CA ASN A 32 2.36 -33.80 14.37
C ASN A 32 1.82 -32.58 13.60
N ALA A 33 0.68 -32.73 12.93
CA ALA A 33 0.10 -31.65 12.13
C ALA A 33 -0.32 -30.45 13.00
N GLU A 34 -0.83 -30.69 14.20
CA GLU A 34 -1.15 -29.63 15.15
C GLU A 34 0.10 -29.04 15.81
N GLU A 35 1.07 -29.87 16.18
CA GLU A 35 2.35 -29.43 16.74
C GLU A 35 3.14 -28.54 15.75
N ASP A 36 3.17 -28.88 14.47
CA ASP A 36 3.78 -28.05 13.42
C ASP A 36 3.16 -26.64 13.37
N LEU A 37 1.84 -26.53 13.59
CA LEU A 37 1.13 -25.25 13.64
C LEU A 37 1.49 -24.48 14.91
N LEU A 38 1.61 -25.16 16.05
CA LEU A 38 2.03 -24.57 17.32
C LEU A 38 3.46 -24.01 17.26
N LEU A 39 4.42 -24.81 16.78
CA LEU A 39 5.84 -24.46 16.72
C LEU A 39 6.18 -23.50 15.57
N GLY A 40 5.38 -23.48 14.49
CA GLY A 40 5.55 -22.60 13.33
C GLY A 40 5.34 -21.10 13.60
N GLY A 41 5.20 -20.70 14.86
CA GLY A 41 5.07 -19.31 15.29
C GLY A 41 3.69 -18.72 15.05
N TYR A 42 2.61 -19.48 15.24
CA TYR A 42 1.22 -19.03 15.12
C TYR A 42 0.68 -18.30 16.37
N GLY A 43 1.41 -18.32 17.49
CA GLY A 43 0.94 -17.74 18.76
C GLY A 43 0.72 -16.22 18.73
N ASP A 44 1.36 -15.50 17.81
CA ASP A 44 1.18 -14.05 17.58
C ASP A 44 0.03 -13.74 16.60
N ARG A 45 -0.70 -14.74 16.09
CA ARG A 45 -1.67 -14.56 14.99
C ARG A 45 -3.12 -14.80 15.36
N TRP A 46 -3.38 -15.26 16.58
CA TRP A 46 -4.72 -15.60 17.04
C TRP A 46 -5.73 -14.48 16.72
N LEU A 47 -5.35 -13.21 16.90
CA LEU A 47 -6.25 -12.08 16.66
C LEU A 47 -6.57 -11.93 15.17
N VAL A 48 -5.55 -11.98 14.30
CA VAL A 48 -5.73 -11.82 12.86
C VAL A 48 -6.61 -12.95 12.33
N GLU A 49 -6.38 -14.19 12.74
CA GLU A 49 -7.17 -15.36 12.32
C GLU A 49 -8.63 -15.26 12.81
N LEU A 50 -8.85 -14.84 14.06
CA LEU A 50 -10.21 -14.61 14.57
C LEU A 50 -10.91 -13.42 13.92
N ALA A 51 -10.17 -12.35 13.59
CA ALA A 51 -10.69 -11.20 12.86
C ALA A 51 -11.05 -11.54 11.41
N GLN A 52 -10.26 -12.38 10.74
CA GLN A 52 -10.61 -12.91 9.41
C GLN A 52 -11.88 -13.75 9.48
N ASN A 53 -11.97 -14.69 10.44
CA ASN A 53 -13.19 -15.47 10.64
C ASN A 53 -14.43 -14.58 10.91
N ALA A 54 -14.25 -13.49 11.66
CA ALA A 54 -15.29 -12.50 11.91
C ALA A 54 -15.70 -11.75 10.64
N ALA A 55 -14.74 -11.28 9.85
CA ALA A 55 -14.97 -10.60 8.58
C ALA A 55 -15.69 -11.52 7.57
N ASP A 56 -15.28 -12.78 7.47
CA ASP A 56 -15.90 -13.77 6.59
C ASP A 56 -17.34 -14.08 7.02
N ALA A 57 -17.58 -14.24 8.33
CA ALA A 57 -18.92 -14.45 8.86
C ALA A 57 -19.84 -13.25 8.58
N ALA A 58 -19.33 -12.02 8.76
CA ALA A 58 -20.05 -10.80 8.46
C ALA A 58 -20.38 -10.68 6.97
N GLY A 59 -19.39 -10.96 6.10
CA GLY A 59 -19.55 -10.98 4.65
C GLY A 59 -20.62 -11.98 4.18
N ARG A 60 -20.60 -13.22 4.68
CA ARG A 60 -21.63 -14.23 4.36
C ARG A 60 -23.04 -13.82 4.79
N ALA A 61 -23.16 -13.11 5.91
CA ALA A 61 -24.44 -12.62 6.40
C ALA A 61 -24.87 -11.29 5.76
N GLY A 62 -24.01 -10.63 4.99
CA GLY A 62 -24.29 -9.30 4.43
C GLY A 62 -24.48 -8.23 5.50
N VAL A 63 -23.84 -8.39 6.67
CA VAL A 63 -23.95 -7.44 7.80
C VAL A 63 -22.60 -6.79 8.09
N PRO A 64 -22.57 -5.61 8.73
CA PRO A 64 -21.31 -5.03 9.18
C PRO A 64 -20.64 -5.89 10.25
N GLY A 65 -19.36 -6.20 10.02
CA GLY A 65 -18.53 -6.97 10.94
C GLY A 65 -18.11 -6.14 12.15
N ARG A 66 -18.38 -6.67 13.34
CA ARG A 66 -17.89 -6.12 14.61
C ARG A 66 -17.16 -7.22 15.35
N LEU A 67 -15.99 -6.91 15.91
CA LEU A 67 -15.19 -7.79 16.74
C LEU A 67 -15.07 -7.21 18.15
N TRP A 68 -15.26 -8.01 19.19
CA TRP A 68 -15.04 -7.61 20.58
C TRP A 68 -14.15 -8.60 21.31
N VAL A 69 -12.96 -8.15 21.66
CA VAL A 69 -11.97 -8.88 22.44
C VAL A 69 -12.00 -8.35 23.87
N ARG A 70 -12.15 -9.25 24.84
CA ARG A 70 -12.15 -8.89 26.26
C ARG A 70 -11.51 -10.00 27.09
N LEU A 71 -10.98 -9.62 28.24
CA LEU A 71 -10.53 -10.55 29.28
C LEU A 71 -11.60 -10.65 30.37
N ASP A 72 -11.95 -11.88 30.76
CA ASP A 72 -12.90 -12.21 31.81
C ASP A 72 -12.21 -13.10 32.83
N GLY A 73 -11.60 -12.50 33.86
CA GLY A 73 -10.67 -13.21 34.74
C GLY A 73 -9.46 -13.74 33.97
N SER A 74 -9.31 -15.06 33.91
CA SER A 74 -8.25 -15.75 33.15
C SER A 74 -8.75 -16.33 31.83
N GLU A 75 -9.83 -15.78 31.26
CA GLU A 75 -10.42 -16.25 30.00
C GLU A 75 -10.47 -15.12 28.99
N LEU A 76 -9.81 -15.30 27.85
CA LEU A 76 -9.90 -14.38 26.71
C LEU A 76 -11.15 -14.73 25.90
N ARG A 77 -11.98 -13.73 25.63
CA ARG A 77 -13.23 -13.88 24.89
C ARG A 77 -13.27 -12.98 23.68
N VAL A 78 -13.66 -13.54 22.55
CA VAL A 78 -13.66 -12.89 21.24
C VAL A 78 -15.01 -13.09 20.59
N ALA A 79 -15.85 -12.06 20.64
CA ALA A 79 -17.18 -12.07 20.05
C ALA A 79 -17.19 -11.41 18.68
N ASN A 80 -17.93 -11.96 17.72
CA ASN A 80 -18.10 -11.37 16.40
C ASN A 80 -19.54 -11.40 15.90
N THR A 81 -19.89 -10.44 15.04
CA THR A 81 -21.15 -10.47 14.27
C THR A 81 -20.99 -11.29 12.99
N GLY A 82 -22.11 -11.76 12.45
CA GLY A 82 -22.19 -12.44 11.16
C GLY A 82 -23.00 -13.74 11.19
N ALA A 83 -22.75 -14.57 10.18
CA ALA A 83 -23.35 -15.89 10.07
C ALA A 83 -23.01 -16.74 11.31
N PRO A 84 -24.00 -17.41 11.93
CA PRO A 84 -23.77 -18.26 13.09
C PRO A 84 -22.93 -19.49 12.71
N LEU A 85 -22.37 -20.16 13.73
CA LEU A 85 -21.70 -21.44 13.54
C LEU A 85 -22.68 -22.50 13.03
N ASP A 86 -22.26 -23.27 12.03
CA ASP A 86 -23.01 -24.39 11.45
C ASP A 86 -22.23 -25.71 11.54
N ALA A 87 -22.90 -26.83 11.24
CA ALA A 87 -22.30 -28.17 11.31
C ALA A 87 -21.12 -28.34 10.33
N GLU A 88 -21.20 -27.63 9.20
CA GLU A 88 -20.14 -27.60 8.20
C GLU A 88 -18.87 -26.92 8.75
N GLY A 89 -19.02 -25.77 9.41
CA GLY A 89 -17.97 -25.06 10.12
C GLY A 89 -17.33 -25.88 11.24
N VAL A 90 -18.13 -26.59 12.05
CA VAL A 90 -17.63 -27.50 13.09
C VAL A 90 -16.81 -28.64 12.49
N THR A 91 -17.26 -29.21 11.38
CA THR A 91 -16.51 -30.26 10.68
C THR A 91 -15.16 -29.74 10.19
N ALA A 92 -15.08 -28.50 9.70
CA ALA A 92 -13.82 -27.90 9.27
C ALA A 92 -12.87 -27.58 10.43
N LEU A 93 -13.40 -27.06 11.54
CA LEU A 93 -12.63 -26.84 12.76
C LEU A 93 -12.00 -28.15 13.27
N ALA A 94 -12.74 -29.26 13.18
CA ALA A 94 -12.29 -30.58 13.57
C ALA A 94 -11.33 -31.22 12.55
N ALA A 95 -11.20 -30.66 11.34
CA ALA A 95 -10.42 -31.21 10.24
C ALA A 95 -9.04 -30.53 10.12
N LEU A 96 -7.96 -31.16 10.60
CA LEU A 96 -6.60 -30.69 10.32
C LEU A 96 -6.27 -30.96 8.84
N ARG A 97 -6.04 -29.90 8.06
CA ARG A 97 -5.62 -29.90 6.63
C ARG A 97 -6.57 -30.56 5.61
N ALA A 98 -7.66 -31.20 6.00
CA ALA A 98 -8.65 -31.77 5.06
C ALA A 98 -9.68 -30.70 4.62
N SER A 99 -9.22 -29.62 3.99
CA SER A 99 -10.15 -28.73 3.28
C SER A 99 -10.46 -29.33 1.91
N ALA A 100 -11.40 -30.28 1.88
CA ALA A 100 -12.04 -30.67 0.63
C ALA A 100 -13.12 -29.62 0.31
N LYS A 101 -12.76 -28.57 -0.44
CA LYS A 101 -13.74 -27.81 -1.21
C LYS A 101 -14.31 -28.78 -2.25
N ARG A 102 -15.52 -29.30 -2.06
CA ARG A 102 -16.24 -30.06 -3.08
C ARG A 102 -17.44 -29.23 -3.56
N ASP A 103 -17.46 -29.02 -4.87
CA ASP A 103 -18.61 -28.71 -5.74
C ASP A 103 -19.78 -27.95 -5.09
N SER A 104 -19.63 -26.63 -4.97
CA SER A 104 -20.78 -25.72 -5.01
C SER A 104 -20.42 -24.49 -5.84
N GLU A 105 -21.30 -24.08 -6.75
CA GLU A 105 -21.15 -22.96 -7.70
C GLU A 105 -21.15 -21.58 -7.02
N VAL A 106 -20.91 -21.53 -5.71
CA VAL A 106 -20.75 -20.31 -4.93
C VAL A 106 -19.35 -20.36 -4.31
N GLU A 107 -18.49 -19.42 -4.67
CA GLU A 107 -17.14 -19.30 -4.12
C GLU A 107 -17.16 -19.17 -2.59
N VAL A 108 -16.93 -20.30 -1.90
CA VAL A 108 -16.77 -20.31 -0.44
C VAL A 108 -15.31 -20.02 -0.10
N VAL A 109 -15.02 -18.73 0.11
CA VAL A 109 -13.80 -18.24 0.75
C VAL A 109 -13.93 -18.44 2.27
N GLY A 110 -12.86 -18.93 2.93
CA GLY A 110 -12.70 -18.85 4.39
C GLY A 110 -13.60 -19.78 5.24
N ARG A 111 -13.56 -21.10 5.00
CA ARG A 111 -14.08 -22.09 5.95
C ARG A 111 -13.01 -22.36 7.01
N PHE A 112 -13.37 -22.28 8.30
CA PHE A 112 -12.53 -22.42 9.50
C PHE A 112 -11.51 -23.60 9.45
N GLY A 113 -10.44 -23.49 8.69
CA GLY A 113 -9.47 -24.57 8.44
C GLY A 113 -8.05 -24.03 8.46
N VAL A 114 -7.20 -24.66 9.27
CA VAL A 114 -5.85 -24.27 9.75
C VAL A 114 -5.75 -22.98 10.58
N GLY A 115 -6.52 -21.94 10.30
CA GLY A 115 -6.41 -20.66 11.03
C GLY A 115 -6.77 -20.72 12.52
N PHE A 116 -7.80 -21.51 12.89
CA PHE A 116 -8.24 -21.61 14.28
C PHE A 116 -7.21 -22.25 15.22
N ALA A 117 -6.28 -23.05 14.70
CA ALA A 117 -5.18 -23.61 15.49
C ALA A 117 -4.27 -22.52 16.11
N ALA A 118 -4.32 -21.29 15.60
CA ALA A 118 -3.62 -20.14 16.18
C ALA A 118 -4.02 -19.82 17.62
N VAL A 119 -5.16 -20.33 18.12
CA VAL A 119 -5.59 -20.13 19.52
C VAL A 119 -4.94 -21.12 20.49
N LEU A 120 -4.35 -22.22 20.01
CA LEU A 120 -3.81 -23.27 20.87
C LEU A 120 -2.59 -22.88 21.71
N PRO A 121 -1.72 -21.94 21.27
CA PRO A 121 -0.71 -21.34 22.14
C PRO A 121 -1.31 -20.52 23.28
N VAL A 122 -2.56 -20.06 23.13
CA VAL A 122 -3.27 -19.24 24.13
C VAL A 122 -4.10 -20.11 25.08
N SER A 123 -4.75 -21.16 24.56
CA SER A 123 -5.66 -22.03 25.32
C SER A 123 -5.53 -23.49 24.95
N ALA A 124 -5.60 -24.38 25.94
CA ALA A 124 -5.70 -25.83 25.76
C ALA A 124 -7.16 -26.33 25.69
N GLU A 125 -8.13 -25.47 25.95
CA GLU A 125 -9.56 -25.80 26.01
C GLU A 125 -10.44 -24.77 25.29
N PRO A 126 -10.15 -24.45 24.01
CA PRO A 126 -10.91 -23.45 23.28
C PRO A 126 -12.36 -23.92 23.07
N SER A 127 -13.30 -22.98 23.19
CA SER A 127 -14.70 -23.22 22.87
C SER A 127 -15.30 -22.09 22.02
N ILE A 128 -16.38 -22.40 21.32
CA ILE A 128 -17.09 -21.49 20.44
C ILE A 128 -18.57 -21.60 20.80
N VAL A 129 -19.17 -20.49 21.21
CA VAL A 129 -20.59 -20.37 21.53
C VAL A 129 -21.25 -19.55 20.42
N SER A 130 -22.36 -20.01 19.86
CA SER A 130 -23.11 -19.31 18.82
C SER A 130 -24.62 -19.40 19.08
N ARG A 131 -25.44 -18.64 18.36
CA ARG A 131 -26.91 -18.58 18.57
C ARG A 131 -27.61 -19.93 18.45
N GLY A 132 -27.04 -20.89 17.72
CA GLY A 132 -27.58 -22.24 17.51
C GLY A 132 -27.03 -23.32 18.45
N GLY A 133 -26.12 -22.97 19.37
CA GLY A 133 -25.38 -23.90 20.21
C GLY A 133 -23.88 -23.62 20.20
N GLY A 134 -23.11 -24.39 20.96
CA GLY A 134 -21.67 -24.25 21.01
C GLY A 134 -20.92 -25.58 20.99
N VAL A 135 -19.64 -25.48 20.64
CA VAL A 135 -18.70 -26.59 20.62
C VAL A 135 -17.47 -26.25 21.45
N ALA A 136 -16.84 -27.26 22.03
CA ALA A 136 -15.64 -27.13 22.82
C ALA A 136 -14.64 -28.21 22.44
N PHE A 137 -13.36 -27.83 22.49
CA PHE A 137 -12.21 -28.72 22.45
C PHE A 137 -11.58 -28.74 23.84
N SER A 138 -10.85 -29.80 24.18
CA SER A 138 -10.25 -29.91 25.52
C SER A 138 -9.13 -30.93 25.51
N ALA A 139 -7.93 -30.47 25.84
CA ALA A 139 -6.77 -31.35 25.98
C ALA A 139 -7.00 -32.44 27.03
N SER A 140 -7.63 -32.10 28.17
CA SER A 140 -7.89 -33.03 29.27
C SER A 140 -8.90 -34.12 28.89
N ARG A 141 -9.97 -33.76 28.20
CA ARG A 141 -10.94 -34.73 27.67
C ARG A 141 -10.34 -35.58 26.55
N THR A 142 -9.54 -35.00 25.67
CA THR A 142 -8.84 -35.78 24.63
C THR A 142 -7.88 -36.79 25.23
N ALA A 143 -7.09 -36.41 26.23
CA ALA A 143 -6.21 -37.34 26.93
C ALA A 143 -6.97 -38.51 27.57
N THR A 144 -8.15 -38.25 28.12
CA THR A 144 -9.01 -39.29 28.71
C THR A 144 -9.48 -40.31 27.67
N GLU A 145 -9.96 -39.84 26.51
CA GLU A 145 -10.38 -40.72 25.41
C GLU A 145 -9.20 -41.52 24.84
N VAL A 146 -8.04 -40.88 24.67
CA VAL A 146 -6.82 -41.51 24.14
C VAL A 146 -6.27 -42.57 25.09
N ALA A 147 -6.34 -42.36 26.42
CA ALA A 147 -5.90 -43.33 27.41
C ALA A 147 -6.70 -44.64 27.37
N ALA A 148 -7.94 -44.61 26.87
CA ALA A 148 -8.76 -45.81 26.67
C ALA A 148 -8.36 -46.63 25.42
N LEU A 149 -7.48 -46.09 24.56
CA LEU A 149 -7.05 -46.72 23.31
C LEU A 149 -5.58 -47.16 23.43
N ALA A 150 -5.31 -48.46 23.49
CA ALA A 150 -3.97 -48.99 23.77
C ALA A 150 -2.86 -48.46 22.84
N GLY A 151 -3.12 -48.39 21.53
CA GLY A 151 -2.16 -47.88 20.55
C GLY A 151 -1.90 -46.38 20.68
N PRO A 152 -2.93 -45.52 20.54
CA PRO A 152 -2.81 -44.07 20.79
C PRO A 152 -2.25 -43.71 22.18
N SER A 153 -2.60 -44.44 23.24
CA SER A 153 -2.06 -44.22 24.58
C SER A 153 -0.56 -44.47 24.65
N ALA A 154 -0.05 -45.52 24.00
CA ALA A 154 1.38 -45.79 23.94
C ALA A 154 2.13 -44.70 23.15
N GLU A 155 1.53 -44.22 22.06
CA GLU A 155 2.09 -43.11 21.28
C GLU A 155 2.08 -41.79 22.06
N LEU A 156 1.00 -41.48 22.78
CA LEU A 156 0.92 -40.30 23.65
C LEU A 156 2.04 -40.28 24.70
N ALA A 157 2.33 -41.43 25.32
CA ALA A 157 3.44 -41.55 26.26
C ALA A 157 4.80 -41.32 25.59
N ARG A 158 5.00 -41.80 24.36
CA ARG A 158 6.23 -41.54 23.57
C ARG A 158 6.38 -40.06 23.20
N ARG A 159 5.28 -39.35 23.06
CA ARG A 159 5.22 -37.91 22.73
C ARG A 159 5.18 -37.00 23.95
N GLU A 160 5.53 -37.52 25.13
CA GLU A 160 5.58 -36.76 26.39
C GLU A 160 4.26 -36.05 26.71
N GLY A 161 3.12 -36.64 26.31
CA GLY A 161 1.79 -36.10 26.58
C GLY A 161 1.26 -35.09 25.55
N GLN A 162 1.99 -34.83 24.46
CA GLN A 162 1.49 -33.99 23.37
C GLN A 162 0.41 -34.71 22.54
N LEU A 163 -0.73 -34.05 22.36
CA LEU A 163 -1.91 -34.60 21.68
C LEU A 163 -2.54 -33.55 20.75
N PRO A 164 -3.34 -33.97 19.75
CA PRO A 164 -4.07 -33.06 18.89
C PRO A 164 -5.41 -32.65 19.54
N VAL A 165 -5.45 -31.43 20.08
CA VAL A 165 -6.59 -30.86 20.81
C VAL A 165 -7.79 -30.63 19.89
N LEU A 166 -7.58 -30.14 18.66
CA LEU A 166 -8.66 -29.71 17.77
C LEU A 166 -9.33 -30.85 17.01
N ARG A 167 -9.10 -32.12 17.39
CA ARG A 167 -9.64 -33.28 16.68
C ARG A 167 -10.88 -33.89 17.32
N LEU A 168 -11.03 -33.73 18.63
CA LEU A 168 -12.22 -34.20 19.34
C LEU A 168 -13.07 -33.01 19.75
N VAL A 169 -14.32 -33.01 19.30
CA VAL A 169 -15.30 -31.96 19.57
C VAL A 169 -16.31 -32.45 20.60
N TRP A 170 -16.69 -31.60 21.54
CA TRP A 170 -17.81 -31.80 22.46
C TRP A 170 -18.80 -30.65 22.37
N PRO A 171 -20.09 -30.85 22.72
CA PRO A 171 -21.01 -29.74 22.88
C PRO A 171 -20.65 -28.90 24.12
N THR A 172 -20.93 -27.60 24.08
CA THR A 172 -20.87 -26.74 25.29
C THR A 172 -22.07 -27.02 26.21
N PRO A 173 -22.01 -26.61 27.49
CA PRO A 173 -23.18 -26.57 28.37
C PRO A 173 -24.38 -25.85 27.72
N ALA A 174 -25.58 -26.34 28.03
CA ALA A 174 -26.81 -25.74 27.52
C ALA A 174 -27.05 -24.34 28.13
N GLY A 175 -27.59 -23.43 27.31
CA GLY A 175 -27.95 -22.08 27.75
C GLY A 175 -26.81 -21.05 27.67
N GLU A 176 -25.62 -21.44 27.23
CA GLU A 176 -24.58 -20.48 26.88
C GLU A 176 -24.93 -19.74 25.59
N THR A 177 -24.90 -18.41 25.63
CA THR A 177 -25.11 -17.55 24.47
C THR A 177 -23.98 -16.54 24.32
N PRO A 178 -23.71 -16.05 23.10
CA PRO A 178 -22.85 -14.88 22.91
C PRO A 178 -23.40 -13.65 23.64
N PRO A 179 -22.57 -12.61 23.86
CA PRO A 179 -23.03 -11.32 24.35
C PRO A 179 -24.12 -10.70 23.44
N GLU A 180 -24.98 -9.87 24.02
CA GLU A 180 -26.01 -9.15 23.26
C GLU A 180 -25.39 -8.36 22.09
N GLY A 181 -26.00 -8.46 20.91
CA GLY A 181 -25.53 -7.80 19.70
C GLY A 181 -24.39 -8.53 18.95
N TYR A 182 -24.00 -9.72 19.40
CA TYR A 182 -22.98 -10.57 18.75
C TYR A 182 -23.50 -11.97 18.36
N ASP A 183 -22.89 -12.47 17.28
CA ASP A 183 -23.14 -13.69 16.53
C ASP A 183 -22.69 -14.99 17.20
N THR A 184 -21.43 -14.93 17.57
CA THR A 184 -20.56 -16.03 17.96
C THR A 184 -19.52 -15.46 18.94
N GLU A 185 -19.15 -16.22 19.96
CA GLU A 185 -18.10 -15.89 20.93
C GLU A 185 -17.14 -17.07 21.05
N VAL A 186 -15.87 -16.85 20.70
CA VAL A 186 -14.77 -17.76 20.99
C VAL A 186 -14.30 -17.50 22.41
N ARG A 187 -14.20 -18.55 23.22
CA ARG A 187 -13.75 -18.48 24.62
C ARG A 187 -12.50 -19.31 24.80
N LEU A 188 -11.48 -18.68 25.37
CA LEU A 188 -10.13 -19.20 25.48
C LEU A 188 -9.69 -19.09 26.93
N PRO A 189 -9.97 -20.11 27.77
CA PRO A 189 -9.35 -20.22 29.09
C PRO A 189 -7.83 -20.21 28.91
N LEU A 190 -7.17 -19.19 29.48
CA LEU A 190 -5.76 -18.95 29.25
C LEU A 190 -4.92 -20.03 29.91
N ARG A 191 -3.85 -20.44 29.23
CA ARG A 191 -2.80 -21.26 29.85
C ARG A 191 -2.13 -20.46 30.99
N PRO A 192 -1.65 -21.12 32.06
CA PRO A 192 -1.05 -20.43 33.21
C PRO A 192 0.12 -19.49 32.86
N GLU A 193 0.88 -19.82 31.83
CA GLU A 193 2.03 -19.05 31.34
C GLU A 193 1.67 -17.87 30.42
N VAL A 194 0.39 -17.74 30.05
CA VAL A 194 -0.08 -16.71 29.11
C VAL A 194 -0.58 -15.48 29.87
N ASP A 195 0.02 -14.33 29.60
CA ASP A 195 -0.40 -13.04 30.13
C ASP A 195 -1.54 -12.45 29.29
N GLY A 196 -2.76 -12.47 29.84
CA GLY A 196 -3.96 -11.96 29.17
C GLY A 196 -3.95 -10.44 28.94
N GLU A 197 -3.36 -9.66 29.84
CA GLU A 197 -3.28 -8.20 29.69
C GLU A 197 -2.34 -7.82 28.56
N ARG A 198 -1.22 -8.55 28.45
CA ARG A 198 -0.32 -8.41 27.30
C ARG A 198 -1.00 -8.74 25.99
N LEU A 199 -1.80 -9.82 25.94
CA LEU A 199 -2.58 -10.16 24.74
C LEU A 199 -3.55 -9.05 24.34
N LEU A 200 -4.24 -8.42 25.30
CA LEU A 200 -5.11 -7.28 25.02
C LEU A 200 -4.33 -6.06 24.51
N SER A 201 -3.17 -5.76 25.11
CA SER A 201 -2.30 -4.68 24.65
C SER A 201 -1.82 -4.89 23.21
N ASP A 202 -1.33 -6.09 22.90
CA ASP A 202 -0.86 -6.46 21.56
C ASP A 202 -2.02 -6.43 20.55
N ALA A 203 -3.22 -6.82 20.98
CA ALA A 203 -4.42 -6.77 20.16
C ALA A 203 -4.86 -5.34 19.85
N LEU A 204 -4.79 -4.44 20.83
CA LEU A 204 -5.10 -3.03 20.66
C LEU A 204 -4.13 -2.36 19.68
N ALA A 205 -2.84 -2.69 19.74
CA ALA A 205 -1.83 -2.17 18.82
C ALA A 205 -2.08 -2.57 17.35
N SER A 206 -2.72 -3.72 17.12
CA SER A 206 -2.99 -4.25 15.78
C SER A 206 -4.40 -3.94 15.24
N ALA A 207 -5.29 -3.38 16.08
CA ALA A 207 -6.71 -3.24 15.76
C ALA A 207 -6.98 -2.34 14.54
N ALA A 208 -6.22 -1.23 14.40
CA ALA A 208 -6.35 -0.32 13.26
C ALA A 208 -5.99 -1.02 11.93
N ASP A 209 -4.94 -1.84 11.94
CA ASP A 209 -4.48 -2.57 10.76
C ASP A 209 -5.52 -3.59 10.29
N LEU A 210 -6.23 -4.23 11.22
CA LEU A 210 -7.33 -5.15 10.89
C LEU A 210 -8.48 -4.41 10.19
N LEU A 211 -8.83 -3.21 10.65
CA LEU A 211 -9.86 -2.38 10.02
C LEU A 211 -9.45 -1.91 8.61
N LEU A 212 -8.16 -1.69 8.36
CA LEU A 212 -7.64 -1.40 7.02
C LEU A 212 -7.67 -2.65 6.12
N ALA A 213 -7.20 -3.78 6.65
CA ALA A 213 -7.03 -5.03 5.91
C ALA A 213 -8.35 -5.72 5.55
N LEU A 214 -9.35 -5.67 6.45
CA LEU A 214 -10.57 -6.47 6.35
C LEU A 214 -11.78 -5.57 6.05
N PRO A 215 -12.24 -5.48 4.78
CA PRO A 215 -13.30 -4.55 4.39
C PRO A 215 -14.66 -4.82 5.04
N ALA A 216 -14.96 -6.07 5.40
CA ALA A 216 -16.20 -6.40 6.09
C ALA A 216 -16.20 -5.99 7.57
N LEU A 217 -15.04 -5.70 8.16
CA LEU A 217 -14.89 -5.33 9.56
C LEU A 217 -14.95 -3.80 9.72
N ILE A 218 -15.97 -3.32 10.41
CA ILE A 218 -16.21 -1.88 10.63
C ILE A 218 -15.90 -1.43 12.06
N GLU A 219 -15.84 -2.36 13.01
CA GLU A 219 -15.59 -2.06 14.43
C GLU A 219 -14.72 -3.16 15.06
N VAL A 220 -13.69 -2.73 15.80
CA VAL A 220 -12.88 -3.60 16.67
C VAL A 220 -12.86 -2.98 18.06
N ARG A 221 -13.41 -3.71 19.03
CA ARG A 221 -13.39 -3.34 20.44
C ARG A 221 -12.42 -4.22 21.20
N ILE A 222 -11.45 -3.62 21.89
CA ILE A 222 -10.47 -4.30 22.74
C ILE A 222 -10.62 -3.76 24.16
N GLY A 223 -11.08 -4.60 25.08
CA GLY A 223 -11.46 -4.15 26.43
C GLY A 223 -12.54 -3.08 26.37
N SER A 224 -12.23 -1.88 26.88
CA SER A 224 -13.09 -0.69 26.84
C SER A 224 -12.85 0.20 25.61
N THR A 225 -11.76 0.02 24.88
CA THR A 225 -11.40 0.85 23.73
C THR A 225 -12.10 0.34 22.48
N CYS A 226 -12.76 1.24 21.74
CA CYS A 226 -13.51 0.90 20.54
C CYS A 226 -12.95 1.67 19.35
N LEU A 227 -12.43 0.93 18.36
CA LEU A 227 -11.98 1.50 17.10
C LEU A 227 -13.07 1.28 16.05
N ALA A 228 -13.42 2.34 15.35
CA ALA A 228 -14.44 2.29 14.30
C ALA A 228 -13.89 2.83 12.99
N ARG A 229 -14.24 2.14 11.90
CA ARG A 229 -13.90 2.53 10.54
C ARG A 229 -15.05 3.31 9.90
N ARG A 230 -14.72 4.37 9.17
CA ARG A 230 -15.63 5.10 8.29
C ARG A 230 -14.96 5.33 6.95
N ASP A 231 -15.65 4.99 5.89
CA ASP A 231 -15.19 5.17 4.52
C ASP A 231 -15.84 6.42 3.93
N ASP A 232 -15.02 7.35 3.46
CA ASP A 232 -15.45 8.53 2.74
C ASP A 232 -15.51 8.23 1.22
N ALA A 233 -16.34 8.99 0.49
CA ALA A 233 -16.55 8.77 -0.94
C ALA A 233 -15.31 9.06 -1.82
N ASP A 234 -14.32 9.78 -1.28
CA ASP A 234 -13.08 10.15 -1.96
C ASP A 234 -11.98 9.07 -1.83
N GLY A 235 -12.28 7.92 -1.22
CA GLY A 235 -11.30 6.86 -0.96
C GLY A 235 -10.52 7.05 0.35
N THR A 236 -10.82 8.09 1.13
CA THR A 236 -10.29 8.25 2.49
C THR A 236 -11.01 7.31 3.45
N VAL A 237 -10.26 6.70 4.37
CA VAL A 237 -10.76 5.90 5.47
C VAL A 237 -10.32 6.53 6.79
N LEU A 238 -11.29 6.86 7.63
CA LEU A 238 -11.07 7.31 8.99
C LEU A 238 -11.17 6.12 9.95
N ILE A 239 -10.13 5.95 10.78
CA ILE A 239 -10.15 5.06 11.94
C ILE A 239 -10.21 5.95 13.17
N ASP A 240 -11.33 5.90 13.89
CA ASP A 240 -11.58 6.69 15.09
C ASP A 240 -11.48 5.83 16.35
N GLY A 241 -11.23 6.44 17.51
CA GLY A 241 -11.20 5.79 18.82
C GLY A 241 -9.93 4.99 19.14
N GLY A 242 -8.88 5.13 18.32
CA GLY A 242 -7.58 4.51 18.58
C GLY A 242 -6.83 5.17 19.74
N PRO A 243 -5.78 4.53 20.29
CA PRO A 243 -4.94 5.10 21.35
C PRO A 243 -4.28 6.44 20.97
N GLN A 244 -4.05 6.63 19.66
CA GLN A 244 -3.48 7.86 19.09
C GLN A 244 -4.57 8.85 18.62
N GLY A 245 -5.83 8.58 18.92
CA GLY A 245 -6.97 9.33 18.42
C GLY A 245 -7.46 8.84 17.05
N SER A 246 -8.03 9.77 16.29
CA SER A 246 -8.51 9.56 14.93
C SER A 246 -7.35 9.63 13.93
N GLN A 247 -7.25 8.66 13.01
CA GLN A 247 -6.27 8.65 11.93
C GLN A 247 -6.95 8.44 10.58
N ARG A 248 -6.60 9.26 9.59
CA ARG A 248 -7.08 9.14 8.21
C ARG A 248 -6.06 8.44 7.33
N TRP A 249 -6.58 7.68 6.37
CA TRP A 249 -5.82 6.89 5.43
C TRP A 249 -6.40 7.09 4.03
N LEU A 250 -5.57 7.39 3.04
CA LEU A 250 -5.95 7.20 1.65
C LEU A 250 -5.78 5.72 1.31
N LEU A 251 -6.86 5.07 0.86
CA LEU A 251 -6.89 3.63 0.69
C LEU A 251 -7.32 3.25 -0.73
N VAL A 252 -6.45 2.52 -1.43
CA VAL A 252 -6.76 1.95 -2.74
C VAL A 252 -6.75 0.44 -2.64
N ARG A 253 -7.82 -0.19 -3.13
CA ARG A 253 -7.96 -1.64 -3.20
C ARG A 253 -8.06 -2.10 -4.63
N SER A 254 -7.41 -3.21 -4.93
CA SER A 254 -7.52 -3.92 -6.19
C SER A 254 -7.70 -5.41 -5.90
N SER A 255 -8.51 -6.07 -6.70
CA SER A 255 -8.75 -7.50 -6.61
C SER A 255 -8.98 -8.06 -8.00
N GLY A 256 -8.65 -9.32 -8.18
CA GLY A 256 -8.87 -10.00 -9.46
C GLY A 256 -8.64 -11.49 -9.34
N VAL A 257 -8.64 -12.14 -10.50
CA VAL A 257 -8.47 -13.58 -10.63
C VAL A 257 -7.15 -13.87 -11.33
N HIS A 258 -6.39 -14.84 -10.84
CA HIS A 258 -5.19 -15.34 -11.48
C HIS A 258 -5.53 -15.96 -12.84
N ALA A 259 -4.73 -15.63 -13.86
CA ALA A 259 -4.87 -16.23 -15.18
C ALA A 259 -4.69 -17.76 -15.10
N ALA A 260 -5.49 -18.52 -15.86
CA ALA A 260 -5.46 -19.98 -15.85
C ALA A 260 -4.06 -20.58 -16.10
N ALA A 261 -3.25 -19.92 -16.95
CA ALA A 261 -1.87 -20.32 -17.23
C ALA A 261 -0.96 -20.25 -15.99
N VAL A 262 -1.17 -19.26 -15.11
CA VAL A 262 -0.44 -19.10 -13.84
C VAL A 262 -0.82 -20.23 -12.87
N LEU A 263 -2.11 -20.58 -12.81
CA LEU A 263 -2.63 -21.64 -11.93
C LEU A 263 -2.25 -23.06 -12.39
N ALA A 264 -2.04 -23.27 -13.70
CA ALA A 264 -1.70 -24.60 -14.22
C ALA A 264 -0.40 -25.18 -13.61
N GLY A 265 0.55 -24.31 -13.26
CA GLY A 265 1.83 -24.66 -12.65
C GLY A 265 1.81 -24.83 -11.13
N THR A 266 0.67 -24.62 -10.46
CA THR A 266 0.57 -24.65 -8.99
C THR A 266 0.07 -26.00 -8.48
N ALA A 267 0.31 -26.28 -7.19
CA ALA A 267 -0.20 -27.47 -6.53
C ALA A 267 -1.74 -27.48 -6.57
N VAL A 268 -2.36 -28.65 -6.63
CA VAL A 268 -3.81 -28.82 -6.80
C VAL A 268 -4.60 -27.99 -5.77
N GLU A 269 -4.20 -28.02 -4.50
CA GLU A 269 -4.84 -27.25 -3.42
C GLU A 269 -4.73 -25.72 -3.58
N GLN A 270 -3.77 -25.24 -4.37
CA GLN A 270 -3.57 -23.82 -4.67
C GLN A 270 -4.35 -23.37 -5.91
N ARG A 271 -4.84 -24.29 -6.74
CA ARG A 271 -5.65 -23.96 -7.93
C ARG A 271 -7.03 -23.41 -7.58
N ASP A 272 -7.54 -23.76 -6.39
CA ASP A 272 -8.81 -23.28 -5.86
C ASP A 272 -8.70 -21.90 -5.17
N ARG A 273 -7.50 -21.30 -5.16
CA ARG A 273 -7.26 -19.90 -4.77
C ARG A 273 -7.04 -19.10 -6.04
N THR A 274 -8.13 -18.91 -6.75
CA THR A 274 -8.19 -18.20 -8.02
C THR A 274 -8.05 -16.70 -7.81
N GLU A 275 -8.52 -16.16 -6.69
CA GLU A 275 -8.55 -14.73 -6.43
C GLU A 275 -7.29 -14.20 -5.73
N TRP A 276 -6.95 -12.95 -6.03
CA TRP A 276 -5.95 -12.17 -5.33
C TRP A 276 -6.52 -10.81 -4.92
N THR A 277 -5.97 -10.23 -3.86
CA THR A 277 -6.29 -8.89 -3.38
C THR A 277 -5.02 -8.14 -3.03
N VAL A 278 -5.05 -6.82 -3.28
CA VAL A 278 -4.02 -5.87 -2.90
C VAL A 278 -4.69 -4.62 -2.34
N SER A 279 -4.17 -4.07 -1.26
CA SER A 279 -4.61 -2.78 -0.71
C SER A 279 -3.40 -1.96 -0.27
N TRP A 280 -3.32 -0.73 -0.76
CA TRP A 280 -2.34 0.26 -0.34
C TRP A 280 -2.99 1.29 0.57
N ALA A 281 -2.41 1.50 1.75
CA ALA A 281 -2.87 2.48 2.72
C ALA A 281 -1.77 3.52 2.97
N LEU A 282 -2.07 4.79 2.70
CA LEU A 282 -1.20 5.93 2.97
C LEU A 282 -1.80 6.79 4.09
N PRO A 283 -1.10 7.05 5.20
CA PRO A 283 -1.62 7.93 6.23
C PRO A 283 -1.72 9.35 5.71
N LEU A 284 -2.76 10.06 6.12
CA LEU A 284 -2.95 11.49 5.86
C LEU A 284 -2.85 12.26 7.18
N ALA A 285 -2.15 13.40 7.16
CA ALA A 285 -2.10 14.37 8.23
C ALA A 285 -3.06 15.53 7.94
N GLY A 286 -3.73 16.05 8.97
CA GLY A 286 -4.72 17.12 8.84
C GLY A 286 -6.17 16.62 8.83
N ASP A 287 -7.08 17.46 9.33
CA ASP A 287 -8.50 17.12 9.46
C ASP A 287 -9.33 17.55 8.24
N ASP A 288 -9.09 18.76 7.74
CA ASP A 288 -9.81 19.34 6.61
C ASP A 288 -9.36 18.68 5.29
N PRO A 289 -10.27 18.16 4.46
CA PRO A 289 -9.96 17.62 3.14
C PRO A 289 -8.99 18.47 2.29
N VAL A 290 -9.08 19.80 2.38
CA VAL A 290 -8.26 20.72 1.57
C VAL A 290 -6.80 20.70 2.05
N ASP A 291 -6.58 20.62 3.36
CA ASP A 291 -5.26 20.71 4.00
C ASP A 291 -4.60 19.34 4.24
N ARG A 292 -5.24 18.24 3.82
CA ARG A 292 -4.72 16.88 4.04
C ARG A 292 -3.40 16.64 3.30
N GLU A 293 -2.31 16.52 4.05
CA GLU A 293 -1.00 16.18 3.51
C GLU A 293 -0.71 14.68 3.64
N PRO A 294 -0.08 14.05 2.63
CA PRO A 294 0.39 12.68 2.79
C PRO A 294 1.45 12.62 3.88
N ALA A 295 1.37 11.59 4.74
CA ALA A 295 2.36 11.31 5.78
C ALA A 295 3.06 9.97 5.49
N PRO A 296 4.09 9.96 4.60
CA PRO A 296 4.84 8.77 4.22
C PRO A 296 5.32 7.93 5.41
N LEU A 297 5.12 6.61 5.31
CA LEU A 297 5.61 5.64 6.28
C LEU A 297 7.07 5.24 6.00
N VAL A 298 7.76 4.75 7.04
CA VAL A 298 9.12 4.22 6.95
C VAL A 298 9.24 2.92 7.74
N GLY A 299 10.03 1.97 7.22
CA GLY A 299 10.29 0.71 7.92
C GLY A 299 9.11 -0.26 7.98
N GLU A 300 8.21 -0.19 6.99
CA GLU A 300 7.04 -1.04 6.88
C GLU A 300 7.39 -2.50 6.56
N VAL A 301 6.39 -3.37 6.65
CA VAL A 301 6.48 -4.78 6.24
C VAL A 301 5.30 -5.14 5.35
N LEU A 302 5.38 -6.25 4.62
CA LEU A 302 4.21 -6.82 3.96
C LEU A 302 3.22 -7.36 5.00
N HIS A 303 1.95 -6.97 4.89
CA HIS A 303 0.84 -7.54 5.65
C HIS A 303 0.08 -8.57 4.78
N ALA A 304 0.14 -9.85 5.17
CA ALA A 304 -0.48 -10.93 4.39
C ALA A 304 -1.34 -11.91 5.20
N PRO A 305 -2.43 -11.46 5.85
CA PRO A 305 -2.72 -10.12 6.38
C PRO A 305 -2.04 -9.86 7.73
N THR A 306 -1.42 -10.88 8.33
CA THR A 306 -0.50 -10.73 9.46
C THR A 306 0.77 -10.01 8.99
N PRO A 307 1.37 -9.13 9.81
CA PRO A 307 2.69 -8.59 9.54
C PRO A 307 3.72 -9.72 9.32
N SER A 308 4.40 -9.68 8.18
CA SER A 308 5.46 -10.64 7.85
C SER A 308 6.85 -10.11 8.23
N ASN A 309 7.90 -10.89 7.97
CA ASN A 309 9.28 -10.43 8.09
C ASN A 309 9.81 -9.76 6.80
N GLU A 310 8.99 -9.66 5.75
CA GLU A 310 9.36 -9.00 4.50
C GLU A 310 9.29 -7.48 4.67
N ARG A 311 10.45 -6.86 4.93
CA ARG A 311 10.58 -5.40 5.08
C ARG A 311 10.35 -4.70 3.76
N LEU A 312 9.64 -3.58 3.80
CA LEU A 312 9.33 -2.72 2.65
C LEU A 312 9.92 -1.33 2.86
N SER A 313 10.37 -0.71 1.77
CA SER A 313 10.94 0.65 1.76
C SER A 313 10.01 1.69 1.12
N LEU A 314 8.85 1.27 0.63
CA LEU A 314 7.85 2.14 0.02
C LEU A 314 7.10 2.97 1.09
N PRO A 315 6.67 4.20 0.77
CA PRO A 315 6.12 5.17 1.73
C PRO A 315 4.67 4.89 2.17
N ALA A 316 4.14 3.72 1.88
CA ALA A 316 2.77 3.33 2.17
C ALA A 316 2.73 1.88 2.66
N ARG A 317 1.66 1.52 3.38
CA ARG A 317 1.46 0.17 3.88
C ARG A 317 0.80 -0.70 2.82
N LEU A 318 1.30 -1.92 2.65
CA LEU A 318 0.78 -2.91 1.70
C LEU A 318 0.12 -4.07 2.44
N PHE A 319 -1.16 -4.28 2.17
CA PHE A 319 -1.87 -5.52 2.46
C PHE A 319 -2.03 -6.30 1.16
N ALA A 320 -1.54 -7.54 1.09
CA ALA A 320 -1.68 -8.34 -0.12
C ALA A 320 -1.86 -9.83 0.19
N ALA A 321 -2.67 -10.50 -0.64
CA ALA A 321 -2.83 -11.95 -0.63
C ALA A 321 -1.60 -12.66 -1.23
N MET A 322 -0.41 -12.34 -0.74
CA MET A 322 0.85 -12.88 -1.23
C MET A 322 0.96 -14.39 -0.92
N PRO A 323 1.48 -15.22 -1.84
CA PRO A 323 1.83 -16.59 -1.51
C PRO A 323 2.89 -16.62 -0.40
N MET A 324 2.58 -17.21 0.75
CA MET A 324 3.48 -17.28 1.91
C MET A 324 3.99 -18.69 2.16
N GLU A 325 5.14 -18.79 2.82
CA GLU A 325 5.60 -20.06 3.42
C GLU A 325 4.64 -20.54 4.52
N PRO A 326 4.69 -21.83 4.94
CA PRO A 326 3.85 -22.31 6.05
C PRO A 326 4.02 -21.51 7.34
N SER A 327 5.23 -20.99 7.57
CA SER A 327 5.56 -20.08 8.67
C SER A 327 4.86 -18.72 8.55
N ARG A 328 4.33 -18.35 7.38
CA ARG A 328 3.78 -17.03 6.99
C ARG A 328 4.66 -15.82 7.33
N ARG A 329 5.95 -16.03 7.55
CA ARG A 329 6.92 -14.95 7.81
C ARG A 329 7.66 -14.49 6.56
N ARG A 330 7.77 -15.37 5.57
CA ARG A 330 8.41 -15.09 4.28
C ARG A 330 7.46 -15.40 3.14
N PHE A 331 7.58 -14.66 2.05
CA PHE A 331 6.84 -14.95 0.84
C PHE A 331 7.45 -16.15 0.08
N ARG A 332 6.67 -16.75 -0.81
CA ARG A 332 7.12 -17.77 -1.76
C ARG A 332 7.21 -17.16 -3.15
N PRO A 333 8.42 -16.98 -3.71
CA PRO A 333 8.59 -16.48 -5.07
C PRO A 333 7.93 -17.40 -6.11
N GLY A 334 7.55 -16.81 -7.24
CA GLY A 334 7.02 -17.51 -8.41
C GLY A 334 5.83 -16.81 -9.06
N PRO A 335 5.22 -17.42 -10.09
CA PRO A 335 4.26 -16.75 -10.96
C PRO A 335 3.03 -16.13 -10.27
N LEU A 336 2.57 -16.74 -9.16
CA LEU A 336 1.48 -16.18 -8.36
C LEU A 336 1.92 -14.90 -7.63
N ALA A 337 3.12 -14.90 -7.05
CA ALA A 337 3.67 -13.73 -6.39
C ALA A 337 3.93 -12.61 -7.39
N ASP A 338 4.48 -12.95 -8.57
CA ASP A 338 4.75 -12.00 -9.65
C ASP A 338 3.45 -11.30 -10.11
N ALA A 339 2.35 -12.05 -10.24
CA ALA A 339 1.04 -11.49 -10.57
C ALA A 339 0.51 -10.53 -9.50
N VAL A 340 0.67 -10.86 -8.21
CA VAL A 340 0.27 -9.98 -7.10
C VAL A 340 1.15 -8.73 -7.05
N LEU A 341 2.45 -8.85 -7.31
CA LEU A 341 3.38 -7.73 -7.36
C LEU A 341 3.08 -6.76 -8.51
N ALA A 342 2.77 -7.29 -9.70
CA ALA A 342 2.31 -6.47 -10.82
C ALA A 342 1.04 -5.70 -10.48
N ALA A 343 0.03 -6.38 -9.93
CA ALA A 343 -1.19 -5.74 -9.47
C ALA A 343 -0.94 -4.69 -8.37
N ALA A 344 0.03 -4.93 -7.49
CA ALA A 344 0.44 -3.96 -6.48
C ALA A 344 1.11 -2.72 -7.08
N GLY A 345 1.91 -2.86 -8.14
CA GLY A 345 2.46 -1.74 -8.89
C GLY A 345 1.36 -0.87 -9.53
N GLU A 346 0.39 -1.49 -10.20
CA GLU A 346 -0.75 -0.79 -10.79
C GLU A 346 -1.63 -0.08 -9.74
N ALA A 347 -1.90 -0.75 -8.62
CA ALA A 347 -2.63 -0.17 -7.51
C ALA A 347 -1.87 1.00 -6.85
N TYR A 348 -0.53 0.97 -6.85
CA TYR A 348 0.30 2.06 -6.35
C TYR A 348 0.17 3.33 -7.19
N VAL A 349 0.12 3.19 -8.52
CA VAL A 349 -0.19 4.31 -9.43
C VAL A 349 -1.56 4.89 -9.11
N SER A 350 -2.56 4.04 -8.87
CA SER A 350 -3.91 4.49 -8.51
C SER A 350 -3.94 5.23 -7.17
N LEU A 351 -3.16 4.77 -6.17
CA LEU A 351 -2.96 5.48 -4.91
C LEU A 351 -2.34 6.86 -5.14
N LEU A 352 -1.25 6.94 -5.92
CA LEU A 352 -0.59 8.19 -6.25
C LEU A 352 -1.55 9.16 -6.96
N ARG A 353 -2.32 8.69 -7.94
CA ARG A 353 -3.27 9.52 -8.71
C ARG A 353 -4.45 10.03 -7.87
N SER A 354 -4.75 9.37 -6.77
CA SER A 354 -5.79 9.80 -5.82
C SER A 354 -5.37 11.01 -4.99
N LEU A 355 -4.08 11.39 -5.03
CA LEU A 355 -3.61 12.66 -4.48
C LEU A 355 -3.69 13.81 -5.50
N PRO A 356 -3.88 15.06 -5.02
CA PRO A 356 -3.62 16.27 -5.80
C PRO A 356 -2.21 16.24 -6.40
N ALA A 357 -2.05 16.81 -7.60
CA ALA A 357 -0.83 16.67 -8.40
C ALA A 357 0.43 17.14 -7.65
N GLU A 358 0.32 18.24 -6.93
CA GLU A 358 1.34 18.86 -6.08
C GLU A 358 1.82 17.95 -4.94
N ARG A 359 0.99 17.02 -4.46
CA ARG A 359 1.28 16.12 -3.34
C ARG A 359 1.83 14.75 -3.78
N ARG A 360 1.72 14.40 -5.07
CA ARG A 360 2.11 13.07 -5.61
C ARG A 360 3.59 12.74 -5.41
N ARG A 361 4.44 13.76 -5.33
CA ARG A 361 5.89 13.59 -5.14
C ARG A 361 6.24 12.86 -3.84
N ALA A 362 5.38 12.93 -2.82
CA ALA A 362 5.56 12.21 -1.56
C ALA A 362 5.55 10.67 -1.71
N LEU A 363 5.01 10.14 -2.82
CA LEU A 363 5.00 8.72 -3.12
C LEU A 363 6.05 8.27 -4.14
N ILE A 364 6.94 9.16 -4.60
CA ILE A 364 8.02 8.72 -5.48
C ILE A 364 9.00 7.89 -4.65
N PRO A 365 9.24 6.60 -4.96
CA PRO A 365 10.17 5.79 -4.20
C PRO A 365 11.56 6.42 -4.19
N ALA A 366 12.12 6.65 -3.00
CA ALA A 366 13.47 7.18 -2.89
C ALA A 366 14.49 6.20 -3.52
N PRO A 367 15.51 6.68 -4.26
CA PRO A 367 16.56 5.81 -4.75
C PRO A 367 17.30 5.16 -3.58
N GLY A 368 17.58 3.86 -3.68
CA GLY A 368 18.20 3.12 -2.58
C GLY A 368 18.20 1.62 -2.80
N PHE A 369 18.89 0.92 -1.91
CA PHE A 369 18.87 -0.54 -1.87
C PHE A 369 17.54 -1.06 -1.33
N PRO A 370 17.05 -2.19 -1.86
CA PRO A 370 15.83 -2.81 -1.35
C PRO A 370 16.02 -3.31 0.09
N ALA A 371 14.98 -3.19 0.90
CA ALA A 371 14.97 -3.60 2.30
C ALA A 371 14.86 -5.13 2.50
N SER A 372 14.39 -5.84 1.47
CA SER A 372 14.26 -7.29 1.39
C SER A 372 14.24 -7.75 -0.09
N GLU A 373 14.24 -9.06 -0.34
CA GLU A 373 14.07 -9.61 -1.68
C GLU A 373 12.71 -9.21 -2.28
N LEU A 374 11.63 -9.35 -1.49
CA LEU A 374 10.30 -8.93 -1.89
C LEU A 374 10.25 -7.43 -2.23
N ASP A 375 10.87 -6.59 -1.40
CA ASP A 375 10.92 -5.14 -1.62
C ASP A 375 11.64 -4.80 -2.94
N GLY A 376 12.69 -5.53 -3.31
CA GLY A 376 13.34 -5.37 -4.61
C GLY A 376 12.38 -5.59 -5.78
N LEU A 377 11.66 -6.71 -5.76
CA LEU A 377 10.68 -7.05 -6.79
C LEU A 377 9.50 -6.06 -6.82
N LEU A 378 9.02 -5.66 -5.65
CA LEU A 378 7.92 -4.71 -5.52
C LEU A 378 8.31 -3.32 -6.02
N ARG A 379 9.51 -2.84 -5.68
CA ARG A 379 10.05 -1.56 -6.17
C ARG A 379 10.21 -1.57 -7.68
N GLU A 380 10.64 -2.69 -8.26
CA GLU A 380 10.73 -2.84 -9.72
C GLU A 380 9.33 -2.77 -10.36
N ALA A 381 8.35 -3.52 -9.85
CA ALA A 381 6.97 -3.48 -10.34
C ALA A 381 6.36 -2.07 -10.24
N VAL A 382 6.56 -1.38 -9.11
CA VAL A 382 6.12 0.00 -8.90
C VAL A 382 6.84 0.98 -9.82
N ALA A 383 8.15 0.83 -10.03
CA ALA A 383 8.91 1.69 -10.93
C ALA A 383 8.47 1.54 -12.39
N ILE A 384 8.20 0.32 -12.85
CA ILE A 384 7.63 0.04 -14.18
C ILE A 384 6.26 0.72 -14.32
N ALA A 385 5.35 0.47 -13.36
CA ALA A 385 4.00 1.04 -13.40
C ALA A 385 4.01 2.58 -13.37
N LEU A 386 4.86 3.18 -12.53
CA LEU A 386 5.01 4.64 -12.47
C LEU A 386 5.62 5.22 -13.73
N ARG A 387 6.59 4.54 -14.36
CA ARG A 387 7.26 4.99 -15.59
C ARG A 387 6.29 5.16 -16.75
N ASP A 388 5.34 4.24 -16.88
CA ASP A 388 4.45 4.17 -18.05
C ASP A 388 3.12 4.92 -17.82
N ALA A 389 2.73 5.15 -16.57
CA ALA A 389 1.50 5.87 -16.25
C ALA A 389 1.67 7.39 -16.38
N LYS A 390 0.63 8.07 -16.90
CA LYS A 390 0.59 9.54 -16.95
C LYS A 390 0.20 10.12 -15.59
N TRP A 391 1.08 10.83 -14.90
CA TRP A 391 0.74 11.43 -13.59
C TRP A 391 1.54 12.69 -13.26
N LEU A 392 2.56 13.01 -14.07
CA LEU A 392 3.35 14.22 -13.93
C LEU A 392 2.66 15.38 -14.65
N PRO A 393 2.46 16.54 -14.02
CA PRO A 393 1.88 17.70 -14.69
C PRO A 393 2.73 18.18 -15.86
N ALA A 394 2.11 18.33 -17.04
CA ALA A 394 2.75 18.89 -18.22
C ALA A 394 2.67 20.42 -18.22
N ALA A 395 3.72 21.10 -18.68
CA ALA A 395 3.73 22.55 -18.80
C ALA A 395 2.67 23.08 -19.76
N GLY A 396 2.36 22.33 -20.82
CA GLY A 396 1.29 22.63 -21.77
C GLY A 396 -0.11 22.22 -21.32
N GLY A 397 -0.27 21.77 -20.07
CA GLY A 397 -1.51 21.22 -19.53
C GLY A 397 -1.65 19.71 -19.73
N GLY A 398 -2.40 19.07 -18.83
CA GLY A 398 -2.56 17.62 -18.79
C GLY A 398 -1.46 16.90 -18.01
N GLU A 399 -1.34 15.59 -18.24
CA GLU A 399 -0.39 14.72 -17.53
C GLU A 399 0.49 13.94 -18.51
N LEU A 400 1.75 13.74 -18.12
CA LEU A 400 2.78 13.01 -18.85
C LEU A 400 3.20 11.76 -18.08
N ALA A 401 3.59 10.74 -18.84
CA ALA A 401 4.29 9.59 -18.29
C ALA A 401 5.76 9.96 -18.07
N PRO A 402 6.41 9.51 -16.99
CA PRO A 402 7.83 9.75 -16.78
C PRO A 402 8.72 9.37 -17.97
N SER A 403 8.38 8.30 -18.71
CA SER A 403 9.12 7.88 -19.91
C SER A 403 9.05 8.88 -21.08
N ASP A 404 8.01 9.71 -21.13
CA ASP A 404 7.78 10.74 -22.15
C ASP A 404 8.11 12.15 -21.65
N ALA A 405 8.55 12.27 -20.39
CA ALA A 405 8.69 13.56 -19.71
C ALA A 405 10.12 14.11 -19.79
N VAL A 406 10.19 15.44 -19.89
CA VAL A 406 11.42 16.23 -19.91
C VAL A 406 11.39 17.18 -18.72
N LEU A 407 12.39 17.05 -17.85
CA LEU A 407 12.67 17.94 -16.74
C LEU A 407 13.66 19.01 -17.20
N LEU A 408 13.27 20.29 -17.11
CA LEU A 408 14.21 21.38 -17.29
C LEU A 408 15.15 21.49 -16.09
N ASP A 409 16.44 21.28 -16.33
CA ASP A 409 17.47 21.27 -15.30
C ASP A 409 18.08 22.66 -15.08
N LEU A 410 17.19 23.66 -14.90
CA LEU A 410 17.55 25.06 -14.67
C LEU A 410 16.85 25.54 -13.41
N PRO A 411 17.45 25.34 -12.21
CA PRO A 411 16.80 25.67 -10.95
C PRO A 411 16.50 27.18 -10.88
N GLY A 412 15.26 27.52 -10.51
CA GLY A 412 14.80 28.91 -10.39
C GLY A 412 14.37 29.57 -11.69
N ALA A 413 14.44 28.88 -12.83
CA ALA A 413 13.93 29.42 -14.09
C ALA A 413 12.43 29.15 -14.27
N GLU A 414 11.62 30.20 -14.36
CA GLU A 414 10.16 30.11 -14.62
C GLU A 414 9.85 29.99 -16.13
N LEU A 415 10.46 29.00 -16.76
CA LEU A 415 10.37 28.72 -18.20
C LEU A 415 9.32 27.67 -18.65
N PRO A 416 8.87 26.71 -17.83
CA PRO A 416 8.08 25.59 -18.33
C PRO A 416 6.90 25.97 -19.23
N GLU A 417 6.03 26.88 -18.77
CA GLU A 417 4.83 27.27 -19.53
C GLU A 417 5.20 28.00 -20.85
N LEU A 418 6.22 28.84 -20.82
CA LEU A 418 6.72 29.57 -22.00
C LEU A 418 7.31 28.65 -23.07
N LEU A 419 7.86 27.50 -22.65
CA LEU A 419 8.53 26.53 -23.53
C LEU A 419 7.65 25.32 -23.86
N ALA A 420 6.39 25.28 -23.40
CA ALA A 420 5.51 24.13 -23.55
C ALA A 420 5.26 23.73 -25.02
N ASP A 421 5.24 24.70 -25.95
CA ASP A 421 5.07 24.46 -27.39
C ASP A 421 6.39 24.26 -28.15
N VAL A 422 7.53 24.49 -27.49
CA VAL A 422 8.89 24.32 -28.04
C VAL A 422 9.50 22.98 -27.64
N VAL A 423 9.28 22.55 -26.40
CA VAL A 423 9.85 21.33 -25.82
C VAL A 423 8.71 20.35 -25.56
N PRO A 424 8.46 19.39 -26.47
CA PRO A 424 7.49 18.34 -26.23
C PRO A 424 7.81 17.56 -24.95
N GLY A 425 6.80 17.29 -24.14
CA GLY A 425 6.96 16.53 -22.90
C GLY A 425 7.52 17.34 -21.72
N LEU A 426 7.61 18.66 -21.82
CA LEU A 426 8.13 19.49 -20.72
C LEU A 426 7.22 19.44 -19.48
N LEU A 427 7.81 19.18 -18.31
CA LEU A 427 7.12 19.18 -17.02
C LEU A 427 6.80 20.60 -16.56
N ALA A 428 5.61 20.79 -15.97
CA ALA A 428 5.16 22.10 -15.45
C ALA A 428 6.01 22.60 -14.28
N ASP A 429 6.53 21.68 -13.46
CA ASP A 429 7.38 22.01 -12.33
C ASP A 429 8.49 20.97 -12.17
N GLY A 430 9.73 21.46 -12.12
CA GLY A 430 10.94 20.69 -11.91
C GLY A 430 11.51 20.76 -10.50
N ALA A 431 10.88 21.49 -9.58
CA ALA A 431 11.37 21.67 -8.23
C ALA A 431 11.19 20.41 -7.37
N GLY A 432 12.29 19.82 -6.90
CA GLY A 432 12.29 18.76 -5.90
C GLY A 432 12.45 17.33 -6.46
N ALA A 433 13.41 16.60 -5.88
CA ALA A 433 13.76 15.20 -6.16
C ALA A 433 14.08 14.82 -7.63
N PRO A 434 14.96 15.56 -8.35
CA PRO A 434 15.31 15.27 -9.74
C PRO A 434 15.88 13.85 -9.93
N THR A 435 16.67 13.36 -8.98
CA THR A 435 17.26 12.01 -9.04
C THR A 435 16.21 10.90 -9.09
N SER A 436 15.12 11.04 -8.33
CA SER A 436 14.06 10.02 -8.29
C SER A 436 13.23 10.02 -9.58
N LEU A 437 12.98 11.21 -10.16
CA LEU A 437 12.30 11.33 -11.45
C LEU A 437 13.14 10.75 -12.60
N VAL A 438 14.45 11.02 -12.61
CA VAL A 438 15.37 10.43 -13.60
C VAL A 438 15.41 8.90 -13.49
N ALA A 439 15.38 8.34 -12.29
CA ALA A 439 15.31 6.89 -12.10
C ALA A 439 14.02 6.27 -12.69
N LEU A 440 12.94 7.05 -12.74
CA LEU A 440 11.69 6.65 -13.40
C LEU A 440 11.71 6.81 -14.92
N GLY A 441 12.71 7.48 -15.50
CA GLY A 441 12.87 7.64 -16.96
C GLY A 441 12.70 9.06 -17.47
N VAL A 442 12.50 10.05 -16.57
CA VAL A 442 12.42 11.46 -16.97
C VAL A 442 13.76 11.92 -17.53
N GLN A 443 13.73 12.51 -18.73
CA GLN A 443 14.92 13.07 -19.37
C GLN A 443 15.26 14.43 -18.77
N ARG A 444 16.55 14.74 -18.60
CA ARG A 444 17.00 16.08 -18.18
C ARG A 444 17.38 16.89 -19.40
N LEU A 445 16.86 18.11 -19.48
CA LEU A 445 17.23 19.12 -20.47
C LEU A 445 18.06 20.21 -19.78
N GLY A 446 19.36 20.25 -20.08
CA GLY A 446 20.27 21.27 -19.56
C GLY A 446 20.26 22.55 -20.39
N ALA A 447 21.02 23.57 -19.95
CA ALA A 447 21.05 24.89 -20.60
C ALA A 447 21.56 24.82 -22.04
N SER A 448 22.65 24.09 -22.27
CA SER A 448 23.25 23.95 -23.60
C SER A 448 22.27 23.34 -24.61
N GLU A 449 21.63 22.22 -24.27
CA GLU A 449 20.63 21.58 -25.13
C GLU A 449 19.39 22.45 -25.32
N LEU A 450 18.98 23.20 -24.29
CA LEU A 450 17.92 24.21 -24.43
C LEU A 450 18.30 25.25 -25.48
N THR A 451 19.52 25.80 -25.46
CA THR A 451 19.95 26.79 -26.46
C THR A 451 19.93 26.22 -27.88
N GLU A 452 20.31 24.95 -28.06
CA GLU A 452 20.23 24.25 -29.34
C GLU A 452 18.80 24.11 -29.83
N ARG A 453 17.84 23.78 -28.95
CA ARG A 453 16.41 23.69 -29.29
C ARG A 453 15.79 25.03 -29.60
N LEU A 454 16.28 26.10 -28.99
CA LEU A 454 15.85 27.48 -29.26
C LEU A 454 16.43 28.01 -30.58
N ALA A 455 17.55 27.47 -31.05
CA ALA A 455 18.18 27.92 -32.27
C ALA A 455 17.26 27.73 -33.50
N GLY A 456 17.15 28.77 -34.32
CA GLY A 456 16.34 28.75 -35.54
C GLY A 456 14.83 28.94 -35.32
N LEU A 457 14.36 29.14 -34.08
CA LEU A 457 12.97 29.48 -33.81
C LEU A 457 12.65 30.91 -34.27
N GLU A 458 11.55 31.04 -35.01
CA GLU A 458 10.99 32.34 -35.39
C GLU A 458 9.91 32.75 -34.37
N ARG A 459 10.30 33.60 -33.41
CA ARG A 459 9.40 34.14 -32.38
C ARG A 459 9.48 35.67 -32.34
N PRO A 460 8.39 36.36 -31.92
CA PRO A 460 8.42 37.80 -31.73
C PRO A 460 9.50 38.22 -30.71
N PRO A 461 10.17 39.36 -30.90
CA PRO A 461 11.18 39.86 -29.95
C PRO A 461 10.71 39.92 -28.49
N ALA A 462 9.45 40.25 -28.23
CA ALA A 462 8.88 40.28 -26.88
C ALA A 462 8.91 38.92 -26.18
N TRP A 463 8.72 37.82 -26.92
CA TRP A 463 8.80 36.46 -26.38
C TRP A 463 10.23 36.11 -25.94
N TRP A 464 11.24 36.53 -26.72
CA TRP A 464 12.65 36.36 -26.34
C TRP A 464 12.99 37.11 -25.04
N ARG A 465 12.44 38.31 -24.84
CA ARG A 465 12.60 39.03 -23.57
C ARG A 465 12.03 38.25 -22.38
N GLU A 466 10.86 37.65 -22.53
CA GLU A 466 10.26 36.81 -21.48
C GLU A 466 11.15 35.60 -21.17
N VAL A 467 11.72 34.95 -22.18
CA VAL A 467 12.70 33.86 -22.00
C VAL A 467 13.94 34.33 -21.23
N TYR A 468 14.51 35.49 -21.59
CA TYR A 468 15.68 36.03 -20.88
C TYR A 468 15.34 36.38 -19.43
N GLN A 469 14.16 36.98 -19.20
CA GLN A 469 13.65 37.30 -17.86
C GLN A 469 13.52 36.06 -16.99
N ALA A 470 12.97 34.98 -17.54
CA ALA A 470 12.81 33.72 -16.84
C ALA A 470 14.16 33.01 -16.58
N LEU A 471 15.18 33.23 -17.43
CA LEU A 471 16.52 32.65 -17.25
C LEU A 471 17.40 33.42 -16.25
N ALA A 472 17.18 34.73 -16.08
CA ALA A 472 18.05 35.59 -15.28
C ALA A 472 18.26 35.10 -13.82
N PRO A 473 17.21 34.67 -13.07
CA PRO A 473 17.40 34.17 -11.70
C PRO A 473 18.30 32.93 -11.64
N ALA A 474 18.23 32.04 -12.63
CA ALA A 474 19.08 30.85 -12.68
C ALA A 474 20.54 31.22 -13.02
N ALA A 475 20.76 32.21 -13.89
CA ALA A 475 22.10 32.66 -14.28
C ALA A 475 22.87 33.31 -13.12
N ASP A 476 22.16 33.99 -12.22
CA ASP A 476 22.75 34.59 -11.02
C ASP A 476 23.15 33.55 -9.96
N VAL A 477 22.48 32.40 -9.94
CA VAL A 477 22.64 31.38 -8.89
C VAL A 477 23.53 30.22 -9.32
N VAL A 478 23.52 29.84 -10.61
CA VAL A 478 24.23 28.66 -11.13
C VAL A 478 25.57 29.08 -11.75
N PRO A 479 26.71 28.72 -11.14
CA PRO A 479 28.02 29.04 -11.71
C PRO A 479 28.22 28.38 -13.08
N GLY A 480 28.72 29.14 -14.05
CA GLY A 480 28.99 28.64 -15.40
C GLY A 480 27.78 28.64 -16.34
N LEU A 481 26.58 28.99 -15.86
CA LEU A 481 25.36 28.93 -16.66
C LEU A 481 25.39 29.94 -17.82
N THR A 482 25.96 31.12 -17.60
CA THR A 482 26.07 32.16 -18.62
C THR A 482 26.91 31.70 -19.81
N GLU A 483 27.97 30.92 -19.56
CA GLU A 483 28.79 30.29 -20.61
C GLU A 483 28.01 29.21 -21.36
N GLU A 484 27.21 28.39 -20.68
CA GLU A 484 26.34 27.41 -21.35
C GLU A 484 25.22 28.06 -22.17
N LEU A 485 24.77 29.25 -21.76
CA LEU A 485 23.79 30.07 -22.48
C LEU A 485 24.42 30.98 -23.54
N ALA A 486 25.73 30.87 -23.81
CA ALA A 486 26.44 31.76 -24.72
C ALA A 486 25.98 31.66 -26.19
N ALA A 487 25.22 30.61 -26.55
CA ALA A 487 24.66 30.42 -27.88
C ALA A 487 23.20 30.89 -28.04
N LEU A 488 22.61 31.53 -27.00
CA LEU A 488 21.21 31.96 -27.03
C LEU A 488 20.89 32.82 -28.28
N PRO A 489 19.76 32.56 -28.96
CA PRO A 489 19.32 33.39 -30.07
C PRO A 489 18.97 34.81 -29.59
N VAL A 490 19.35 35.82 -30.37
CA VAL A 490 19.12 37.25 -30.10
C VAL A 490 18.52 37.92 -31.34
N PRO A 491 17.25 38.37 -31.29
CA PRO A 491 16.63 39.08 -32.40
C PRO A 491 17.21 40.49 -32.52
N LEU A 492 17.51 40.88 -33.76
CA LEU A 492 18.08 42.17 -34.11
C LEU A 492 17.01 43.12 -34.67
N VAL A 493 17.31 44.42 -34.66
CA VAL A 493 16.42 45.46 -35.19
C VAL A 493 16.14 45.32 -36.69
N ASP A 494 17.07 44.70 -37.44
CA ASP A 494 16.93 44.46 -38.88
C ASP A 494 16.10 43.20 -39.21
N GLY A 495 15.51 42.56 -38.21
CA GLY A 495 14.66 41.38 -38.35
C GLY A 495 15.42 40.06 -38.39
N ARG A 496 16.76 40.07 -38.41
CA ARG A 496 17.57 38.84 -38.31
C ARG A 496 17.65 38.37 -36.86
N VAL A 497 17.89 37.07 -36.66
CA VAL A 497 18.25 36.50 -35.37
C VAL A 497 19.69 36.03 -35.45
N VAL A 498 20.53 36.44 -34.49
CA VAL A 498 21.92 35.97 -34.37
C VAL A 498 22.07 35.07 -33.16
N THR A 499 23.03 34.15 -33.20
CA THR A 499 23.37 33.32 -32.05
C THR A 499 24.42 34.02 -31.20
N GLY A 500 24.15 34.10 -29.90
CA GLY A 500 25.10 34.52 -28.89
C GLY A 500 25.01 36.00 -28.52
N PRO A 501 24.62 36.31 -27.25
CA PRO A 501 24.49 37.68 -26.75
C PRO A 501 25.76 38.53 -26.91
N ALA A 502 26.95 37.93 -26.74
CA ALA A 502 28.23 38.63 -26.87
C ALA A 502 28.52 39.17 -28.27
N SER A 503 27.76 38.74 -29.29
CA SER A 503 27.91 39.21 -30.67
C SER A 503 27.00 40.39 -31.02
N ALA A 504 26.13 40.82 -30.10
CA ALA A 504 25.18 41.91 -30.31
C ALA A 504 25.42 43.06 -29.32
N VAL A 505 25.00 44.26 -29.70
CA VAL A 505 25.15 45.48 -28.88
C VAL A 505 23.80 46.11 -28.58
N PHE A 506 23.66 46.68 -27.39
CA PHE A 506 22.53 47.56 -27.07
C PHE A 506 22.73 48.92 -27.73
N ALA A 507 21.62 49.57 -28.10
CA ALA A 507 21.66 50.90 -28.71
C ALA A 507 22.02 52.03 -27.73
N ASP A 508 22.39 51.72 -26.47
CA ASP A 508 22.37 52.65 -25.34
C ASP A 508 23.71 52.83 -24.59
N ASP A 509 24.84 52.35 -25.11
CA ASP A 509 26.16 52.71 -24.55
C ASP A 509 26.58 54.13 -24.98
N ALA A 510 25.85 55.14 -24.52
CA ALA A 510 26.38 56.49 -24.36
C ALA A 510 26.62 56.72 -22.86
N PRO A 511 27.81 57.19 -22.44
CA PRO A 511 28.11 57.38 -21.02
C PRO A 511 27.08 58.33 -20.41
N GLU A 512 26.45 57.92 -19.32
CA GLU A 512 25.44 58.69 -18.58
C GLU A 512 25.94 60.12 -18.32
N SER A 513 25.37 61.10 -19.02
CA SER A 513 25.47 62.48 -18.57
C SER A 513 24.59 62.61 -17.32
N ARG A 514 25.25 62.75 -16.17
CA ARG A 514 24.72 62.86 -14.79
C ARG A 514 23.70 63.99 -14.52
N ASN A 515 22.94 64.49 -15.49
CA ASN A 515 21.92 65.51 -15.24
C ASN A 515 20.77 65.41 -16.26
N SER A 516 19.73 64.64 -15.95
CA SER A 516 18.36 64.97 -16.35
C SER A 516 17.35 64.32 -15.39
N PRO A 517 16.28 65.04 -15.00
CA PRO A 517 15.37 64.59 -13.95
C PRO A 517 14.35 63.59 -14.51
N VAL A 518 14.14 62.51 -13.75
CA VAL A 518 12.96 61.61 -13.71
C VAL A 518 12.16 61.56 -15.02
N GLY A 519 12.71 60.85 -16.01
CA GLY A 519 12.07 60.60 -17.30
C GLY A 519 11.27 59.29 -17.29
N ASN A 520 9.99 59.39 -17.63
CA ASN A 520 9.01 58.33 -17.82
C ASN A 520 9.61 57.09 -18.54
N ALA A 521 9.54 55.90 -17.94
CA ALA A 521 10.10 54.67 -18.52
C ALA A 521 9.59 54.36 -19.94
N GLN A 522 8.36 54.77 -20.25
CA GLN A 522 7.77 54.66 -21.61
C GLN A 522 8.43 55.60 -22.64
N LEU A 523 8.87 56.79 -22.25
CA LEU A 523 9.56 57.74 -23.13
C LEU A 523 10.99 57.27 -23.42
N ALA A 524 11.70 56.77 -22.41
CA ALA A 524 13.03 56.18 -22.58
C ALA A 524 13.00 54.92 -23.49
N GLY A 525 11.97 54.07 -23.35
CA GLY A 525 11.76 52.92 -24.24
C GLY A 525 11.51 53.32 -25.69
N ALA A 526 10.70 54.35 -25.92
CA ALA A 526 10.40 54.87 -27.26
C ALA A 526 11.64 55.51 -27.95
N GLU A 527 12.46 56.24 -27.18
CA GLU A 527 13.70 56.84 -27.69
C GLU A 527 14.76 55.77 -28.01
N ARG A 528 14.92 54.74 -27.16
CA ARG A 528 15.78 53.56 -27.44
C ARG A 528 15.33 52.82 -28.69
N ALA A 529 14.03 52.56 -28.84
CA ALA A 529 13.48 51.87 -30.00
C ALA A 529 13.64 52.68 -31.30
N THR A 530 13.65 54.01 -31.20
CA THR A 530 13.89 54.90 -32.34
C THR A 530 15.38 54.91 -32.71
N ARG A 531 16.29 55.03 -31.73
CA ARG A 531 17.74 54.97 -31.95
C ARG A 531 18.22 53.61 -32.48
N GLY A 532 17.73 52.51 -31.93
CA GLY A 532 18.06 51.17 -32.41
C GLY A 532 17.67 50.99 -33.88
N ARG A 533 16.49 51.50 -34.28
CA ARG A 533 16.04 51.53 -35.69
C ARG A 533 16.92 52.42 -36.57
N VAL A 534 17.36 53.57 -36.06
CA VAL A 534 18.29 54.44 -36.78
C VAL A 534 19.65 53.76 -36.97
N LEU A 535 20.24 53.17 -35.92
CA LEU A 535 21.53 52.48 -35.97
C LEU A 535 21.50 51.22 -36.84
N GLY A 536 20.43 50.42 -36.75
CA GLY A 536 20.23 49.26 -37.62
C GLY A 536 20.02 49.66 -39.09
N GLY A 537 19.35 50.79 -39.32
CA GLY A 537 19.14 51.36 -40.66
C GLY A 537 20.38 51.95 -41.33
N LEU A 538 21.48 52.18 -40.58
CA LEU A 538 22.75 52.67 -41.14
C LEU A 538 23.49 51.61 -41.98
N GLY A 539 23.12 50.32 -41.88
CA GLY A 539 23.66 49.26 -42.72
C GLY A 539 25.17 49.04 -42.59
N LEU A 540 25.77 49.41 -41.45
CA LEU A 540 27.20 49.27 -41.21
C LEU A 540 27.61 47.78 -41.20
N PRO A 541 28.60 47.35 -42.00
CA PRO A 541 29.02 45.96 -42.06
C PRO A 541 29.48 45.45 -40.68
N GLY A 542 28.79 44.43 -40.17
CA GLY A 542 29.13 43.78 -38.90
C GLY A 542 28.47 44.34 -37.65
N LEU A 543 27.74 45.46 -37.73
CA LEU A 543 26.99 45.99 -36.58
C LEU A 543 25.69 45.19 -36.36
N ARG A 544 25.50 44.66 -35.15
CA ARG A 544 24.36 43.81 -34.76
C ARG A 544 23.65 44.43 -33.57
N VAL A 545 22.60 45.22 -33.82
CA VAL A 545 21.85 45.93 -32.76
C VAL A 545 20.67 45.10 -32.30
N VAL A 546 20.57 44.83 -30.99
CA VAL A 546 19.47 44.05 -30.39
C VAL A 546 18.13 44.76 -30.60
N HIS A 547 17.08 44.00 -30.93
CA HIS A 547 15.73 44.53 -31.06
C HIS A 547 15.23 45.07 -29.71
N PRO A 548 14.69 46.30 -29.63
CA PRO A 548 14.31 46.93 -28.36
C PRO A 548 13.31 46.11 -27.54
N ASP A 549 12.35 45.47 -28.20
CA ASP A 549 11.35 44.64 -27.53
C ASP A 549 11.90 43.31 -26.98
N ALA A 550 13.11 42.91 -27.36
CA ALA A 550 13.81 41.74 -26.82
C ALA A 550 14.78 42.07 -25.68
N MET A 551 14.98 43.34 -25.35
CA MET A 551 15.91 43.75 -24.30
C MET A 551 15.34 43.42 -22.92
N HIS A 552 16.13 42.76 -22.07
CA HIS A 552 15.86 42.53 -20.66
C HIS A 552 16.86 43.29 -19.80
#